data_AF-A0A0Q7PQL1-F1
#
_entry.id   AF-A0A0Q7PQL1-F1
#
_cell.length_a   1.000
_cell.length_b   1.000
_cell.length_c   1.000
_cell.angle_alpha   90.00
_cell.angle_beta   90.00
_cell.angle_gamma   90.00
#
_symmetry.space_group_name_H-M   'P 1'
#
loop_
_entity.id
_entity.type
_entity.pdbx_description
1 polymer ?
#
loop_
_entity_poly.entity_id
_entity_poly.type
_entity_poly.pdbx_seq_one_letter_code
_entity_poly.pdbx_strand_id
1 'polypeptide(L)'
;MAMPAVAGAAKPEITREPGQPQKPGVVHTVRAIPEACARLEGMFSGDAAQPYRFAAVKSSPNCQPRARFVDFAKAQPSDAKGWKFNDEIRVPNASCPSQVAVVRVWRKPGAVAPPKLDAQGRSRIYLQEASEKAKQGVAPQVPMYAAEMKLEGACKK
;
A
#
# COMPACT_ATOMS: atom_id res chain seq x y z
N MET A 1 -17.97 -34.31 6.81
CA MET A 1 -17.88 -33.35 5.68
C MET A 1 -16.51 -32.68 5.75
N ALA A 2 -15.62 -32.98 4.81
CA ALA A 2 -14.30 -32.36 4.73
C ALA A 2 -14.45 -30.95 4.13
N MET A 3 -14.08 -29.93 4.90
CA MET A 3 -14.02 -28.56 4.40
C MET A 3 -12.83 -28.44 3.43
N PRO A 4 -13.02 -27.94 2.21
CA PRO A 4 -11.88 -27.62 1.36
C PRO A 4 -11.06 -26.53 2.05
N ALA A 5 -9.79 -26.83 2.34
CA ALA A 5 -8.83 -25.85 2.77
C ALA A 5 -8.65 -24.83 1.64
N VAL A 6 -9.24 -23.65 1.80
CA VAL A 6 -8.94 -22.51 0.94
C VAL A 6 -7.47 -22.20 1.16
N ALA A 7 -6.64 -22.48 0.14
CA ALA A 7 -5.24 -22.12 0.11
C ALA A 7 -5.09 -20.68 0.61
N GLY A 8 -4.31 -20.49 1.67
CA GLY A 8 -4.28 -19.28 2.48
C GLY A 8 -4.11 -18.05 1.61
N ALA A 9 -5.21 -17.31 1.40
CA ALA A 9 -5.12 -15.93 0.98
C ALA A 9 -4.22 -15.24 2.00
N ALA A 10 -3.14 -14.61 1.54
CA ALA A 10 -2.23 -13.86 2.41
C ALA A 10 -3.09 -13.04 3.39
N LYS A 11 -2.86 -13.18 4.69
CA LYS A 11 -3.59 -12.41 5.70
C LYS A 11 -2.94 -11.03 5.75
N PRO A 12 -3.74 -9.95 5.71
CA PRO A 12 -3.18 -8.62 5.84
C PRO A 12 -2.59 -8.45 7.25
N GLU A 13 -1.43 -7.80 7.34
CA GLU A 13 -0.82 -7.42 8.63
C GLU A 13 -1.75 -6.50 9.44
N ILE A 14 -2.55 -5.68 8.76
CA ILE A 14 -3.54 -4.78 9.34
C ILE A 14 -4.90 -5.10 8.72
N THR A 15 -5.81 -5.59 9.56
CA THR A 15 -7.24 -5.68 9.22
C THR A 15 -7.96 -4.56 9.93
N ARG A 16 -8.73 -3.76 9.19
CA ARG A 16 -9.53 -2.66 9.74
C ARG A 16 -11.00 -3.00 9.63
N GLU A 17 -11.80 -2.44 10.53
CA GLU A 17 -13.24 -2.41 10.33
C GLU A 17 -13.57 -1.65 9.03
N PRO A 18 -14.67 -2.01 8.33
CA PRO A 18 -15.11 -1.27 7.16
C PRO A 18 -15.22 0.22 7.46
N GLY A 19 -14.73 1.05 6.54
CA GLY A 19 -14.81 2.50 6.67
C GLY A 19 -16.25 3.01 6.63
N GLN A 20 -16.42 4.28 6.98
CA GLN A 20 -17.72 4.96 6.83
C GLN A 20 -18.19 4.89 5.36
N PRO A 21 -19.47 4.56 5.10
CA PRO A 21 -20.01 4.51 3.76
C PRO A 21 -19.81 5.85 3.01
N GLN A 22 -19.31 5.78 1.78
CA GLN A 22 -19.00 6.96 0.99
C GLN A 22 -20.05 7.21 -0.08
N LYS A 23 -20.47 8.47 -0.24
CA LYS A 23 -21.44 8.85 -1.27
C LYS A 23 -20.80 8.82 -2.67
N PRO A 24 -21.53 8.39 -3.71
CA PRO A 24 -21.10 8.58 -5.10
C PRO A 24 -20.82 10.04 -5.43
N GLY A 25 -19.83 10.28 -6.28
CA GLY A 25 -19.36 11.61 -6.70
C GLY A 25 -18.42 12.31 -5.71
N VAL A 26 -18.19 11.75 -4.52
CA VAL A 26 -17.30 12.34 -3.51
C VAL A 26 -15.96 11.62 -3.47
N VAL A 27 -14.88 12.36 -3.75
CA VAL A 27 -13.51 11.86 -3.57
C VAL A 27 -13.24 11.75 -2.07
N HIS A 28 -12.84 10.56 -1.65
CA HIS A 28 -12.46 10.26 -0.28
C HIS A 28 -11.04 9.70 -0.22
N THR A 29 -10.37 9.95 0.90
CA THR A 29 -9.07 9.34 1.15
C THR A 29 -9.26 7.92 1.66
N VAL A 30 -8.72 6.94 0.96
CA VAL A 30 -8.71 5.54 1.38
C VAL A 30 -7.58 5.31 2.38
N ARG A 31 -6.37 5.77 2.05
CA ARG A 31 -5.19 5.66 2.93
C ARG A 31 -4.16 6.72 2.59
N ALA A 32 -3.58 7.34 3.61
CA ALA A 32 -2.33 8.07 3.47
C ALA A 32 -1.14 7.13 3.74
N ILE A 33 -0.11 7.22 2.91
CA ILE A 33 1.20 6.58 3.09
C ILE A 33 2.25 7.70 3.15
N PRO A 34 2.44 8.33 4.33
CA PRO A 34 3.33 9.49 4.49
C PRO A 34 4.77 9.17 4.07
N GLU A 35 5.24 7.95 4.33
CA GLU A 35 6.60 7.51 4.02
C GLU A 35 6.86 7.47 2.51
N ALA A 36 5.84 7.14 1.72
CA ALA A 36 5.91 7.11 0.26
C ALA A 36 5.41 8.42 -0.38
N CYS A 37 5.07 9.43 0.42
CA CYS A 37 4.44 10.67 -0.02
C CYS A 37 3.21 10.45 -0.93
N ALA A 38 2.49 9.36 -0.70
CA ALA A 38 1.37 8.93 -1.51
C ALA A 38 0.08 8.98 -0.69
N ARG A 39 -1.00 9.48 -1.29
CA ARG A 39 -2.35 9.39 -0.78
C ARG A 39 -3.18 8.57 -1.77
N LEU A 40 -3.76 7.50 -1.29
CA LEU A 40 -4.69 6.67 -2.05
C LEU A 40 -6.07 7.31 -1.93
N GLU A 41 -6.61 7.72 -3.06
CA GLU A 41 -7.91 8.37 -3.17
C GLU A 41 -8.85 7.48 -3.98
N GLY A 42 -10.11 7.53 -3.58
CA GLY A 42 -11.17 6.73 -4.14
C GLY A 42 -12.42 7.58 -4.36
N MET A 43 -13.21 7.22 -5.35
CA MET A 43 -14.52 7.83 -5.59
C MET A 43 -15.43 6.83 -6.27
N PHE A 44 -16.60 6.58 -5.67
CA PHE A 44 -17.69 5.91 -6.37
C PHE A 44 -18.21 6.86 -7.44
N SER A 45 -18.14 6.47 -8.71
CA SER A 45 -18.48 7.38 -9.81
C SER A 45 -19.99 7.49 -10.07
N GLY A 46 -20.75 6.46 -9.68
CA GLY A 46 -22.15 6.28 -10.08
C GLY A 46 -22.33 5.77 -11.52
N ASP A 47 -21.24 5.61 -12.28
CA ASP A 47 -21.23 5.10 -13.64
C ASP A 47 -21.07 3.57 -13.65
N ALA A 48 -21.90 2.84 -14.39
CA ALA A 48 -21.85 1.38 -14.42
C ALA A 48 -20.62 0.80 -15.14
N ALA A 49 -20.04 1.52 -16.10
CA ALA A 49 -18.84 1.11 -16.84
C ALA A 49 -17.56 1.34 -16.02
N GLN A 50 -17.54 2.37 -15.18
CA GLN A 50 -16.41 2.64 -14.28
C GLN A 50 -16.89 2.97 -12.86
N PRO A 51 -17.48 2.02 -12.12
CA PRO A 51 -18.19 2.27 -10.84
C PRO A 51 -17.33 2.84 -9.73
N TYR A 52 -16.01 2.67 -9.80
CA TYR A 52 -15.08 3.23 -8.84
C TYR A 52 -13.82 3.76 -9.53
N ARG A 53 -13.46 5.00 -9.21
CA ARG A 53 -12.20 5.62 -9.61
C ARG A 53 -11.23 5.54 -8.44
N PHE A 54 -10.06 4.96 -8.68
CA PHE A 54 -8.99 4.83 -7.70
C PHE A 54 -7.72 5.47 -8.25
N ALA A 55 -7.08 6.30 -7.45
CA ALA A 55 -5.84 6.98 -7.83
C ALA A 55 -4.87 7.06 -6.65
N ALA A 56 -3.58 6.97 -6.95
CA ALA A 56 -2.52 7.31 -6.00
C ALA A 56 -1.98 8.70 -6.37
N VAL A 57 -2.20 9.68 -5.50
CA VAL A 57 -1.78 11.08 -5.69
C VAL A 57 -0.65 11.44 -4.73
N LYS A 58 0.11 12.49 -5.06
CA LYS A 58 1.13 13.02 -4.14
C LYS A 58 0.45 13.66 -2.93
N SER A 59 0.84 13.28 -1.72
CA SER A 59 0.21 13.76 -0.49
C SER A 59 0.46 15.26 -0.25
N SER A 60 1.66 15.74 -0.55
CA SER A 60 2.07 17.15 -0.44
C SER A 60 3.27 17.43 -1.35
N PRO A 61 3.39 18.64 -1.94
CA PRO A 61 4.55 19.03 -2.75
C PRO A 61 5.87 18.97 -1.95
N ASN A 62 5.82 19.29 -0.65
CA ASN A 62 6.99 19.36 0.24
C ASN A 62 7.34 18.01 0.90
N CYS A 63 6.63 16.94 0.57
CA CYS A 63 6.87 15.64 1.16
C CYS A 63 8.18 15.04 0.64
N GLN A 64 9.05 14.62 1.57
CA GLN A 64 10.34 13.97 1.30
C GLN A 64 10.16 12.44 1.40
N PRO A 65 10.13 11.71 0.28
CA PRO A 65 9.81 10.28 0.28
C PRO A 65 10.95 9.47 0.88
N ARG A 66 10.63 8.68 1.90
CA ARG A 66 11.51 7.68 2.52
C ARG A 66 11.25 6.27 2.00
N ALA A 67 10.16 6.11 1.25
CA ALA A 67 9.72 4.90 0.58
C ALA A 67 9.25 5.24 -0.85
N ARG A 68 9.18 4.23 -1.73
CA ARG A 68 8.67 4.41 -3.09
C ARG A 68 7.29 3.80 -3.23
N PHE A 69 6.34 4.55 -3.80
CA PHE A 69 5.09 3.97 -4.28
C PHE A 69 5.28 3.49 -5.73
N VAL A 70 4.92 2.24 -6.00
CA VAL A 70 5.01 1.64 -7.33
C VAL A 70 3.67 1.08 -7.76
N ASP A 71 3.46 1.06 -9.08
CA ASP A 71 2.27 0.49 -9.67
C ASP A 71 2.17 -1.02 -9.38
N PHE A 72 0.97 -1.47 -8.99
CA PHE A 72 0.74 -2.86 -8.62
C PHE A 72 0.91 -3.82 -9.80
N ALA A 73 0.45 -3.45 -11.01
CA ALA A 73 0.57 -4.30 -12.18
C ALA A 73 2.03 -4.49 -12.62
N LYS A 74 2.88 -3.48 -12.38
CA LYS A 74 4.34 -3.58 -12.61
C LYS A 74 5.07 -4.34 -11.50
N ALA A 75 4.70 -4.11 -10.24
CA ALA A 75 5.38 -4.72 -9.10
C ALA A 75 5.00 -6.19 -8.88
N GLN A 76 3.75 -6.55 -9.20
CA GLN A 76 3.16 -7.87 -8.98
C GLN A 76 3.54 -8.45 -7.59
N PRO A 77 3.16 -7.76 -6.51
CA PRO A 77 3.61 -8.08 -5.16
C PRO A 77 3.13 -9.47 -4.75
N SER A 78 4.02 -10.22 -4.10
CA SER A 78 3.76 -11.55 -3.53
C SER A 78 4.78 -11.83 -2.43
N ASP A 79 4.41 -12.70 -1.49
CA ASP A 79 5.30 -13.14 -0.41
C ASP A 79 6.61 -13.72 -0.94
N ALA A 80 6.55 -14.49 -2.04
CA ALA A 80 7.73 -15.04 -2.73
C ALA A 80 8.71 -13.97 -3.23
N LYS A 81 8.23 -12.75 -3.54
CA LYS A 81 9.05 -11.61 -3.98
C LYS A 81 9.46 -10.68 -2.80
N GLY A 82 9.20 -11.12 -1.56
CA GLY A 82 9.48 -10.38 -0.33
C GLY A 82 8.50 -9.26 -0.02
N TRP A 83 7.34 -9.23 -0.70
CA TRP A 83 6.27 -8.29 -0.37
C TRP A 83 5.39 -8.88 0.73
N LYS A 84 4.95 -8.04 1.64
CA LYS A 84 4.01 -8.38 2.71
C LYS A 84 2.68 -7.72 2.44
N PHE A 85 1.60 -8.47 2.56
CA PHE A 85 0.26 -7.90 2.51
C PHE A 85 0.03 -7.06 3.77
N ASN A 86 0.02 -5.74 3.62
CA ASN A 86 0.12 -4.82 4.74
C ASN A 86 -1.26 -4.45 5.30
N ASP A 87 -2.23 -4.19 4.45
CA ASP A 87 -3.51 -3.58 4.86
C ASP A 87 -4.62 -3.92 3.86
N GLU A 88 -5.79 -4.32 4.38
CA GLU A 88 -7.01 -4.46 3.60
C GLU A 88 -8.02 -3.41 4.06
N ILE A 89 -8.42 -2.53 3.15
CA ILE A 89 -9.33 -1.42 3.44
C ILE A 89 -10.61 -1.64 2.65
N ARG A 90 -11.72 -1.74 3.36
CA ARG A 90 -13.05 -1.93 2.79
C ARG A 90 -13.83 -0.62 2.92
N VAL A 91 -14.19 -0.02 1.79
CA VAL A 91 -14.98 1.21 1.74
C VAL A 91 -16.36 0.90 1.15
N PRO A 92 -17.44 0.91 1.96
CA PRO A 92 -18.79 0.68 1.46
C PRO A 92 -19.31 1.87 0.64
N ASN A 93 -20.15 1.60 -0.35
CA ASN A 93 -20.90 2.65 -1.05
C ASN A 93 -22.17 3.02 -0.26
N ALA A 94 -22.33 4.30 0.08
CA ALA A 94 -23.50 4.79 0.82
C ALA A 94 -24.82 4.66 0.04
N SER A 95 -24.78 4.72 -1.29
CA SER A 95 -25.95 4.50 -2.14
C SER A 95 -26.20 3.03 -2.45
N CYS A 96 -25.24 2.15 -2.15
CA CYS A 96 -25.31 0.73 -2.47
C CYS A 96 -24.52 -0.12 -1.47
N PRO A 97 -25.11 -0.49 -0.32
CA PRO A 97 -24.37 -1.18 0.75
C PRO A 97 -23.80 -2.55 0.35
N SER A 98 -24.37 -3.19 -0.67
CA SER A 98 -23.85 -4.44 -1.25
C SER A 98 -22.60 -4.24 -2.11
N GLN A 99 -22.23 -3.01 -2.42
CA GLN A 99 -21.05 -2.65 -3.21
C GLN A 99 -19.98 -2.08 -2.30
N VAL A 100 -18.80 -2.70 -2.32
CA VAL A 100 -17.67 -2.34 -1.46
C VAL A 100 -16.41 -2.23 -2.30
N ALA A 101 -15.70 -1.10 -2.20
CA ALA A 101 -14.36 -0.97 -2.75
C ALA A 101 -13.36 -1.56 -1.77
N VAL A 102 -12.67 -2.61 -2.18
CA VAL A 102 -11.63 -3.29 -1.40
C VAL A 102 -10.27 -2.90 -1.94
N VAL A 103 -9.52 -2.16 -1.15
CA VAL A 103 -8.16 -1.73 -1.48
C VAL A 103 -7.18 -2.56 -0.67
N ARG A 104 -6.28 -3.24 -1.37
CA ARG A 104 -5.22 -4.06 -0.77
C ARG A 104 -3.90 -3.36 -0.95
N VAL A 105 -3.22 -3.09 0.16
CA VAL A 105 -1.92 -2.43 0.17
C VAL A 105 -0.85 -3.43 0.55
N TRP A 106 0.21 -3.47 -0.25
CA TRP A 106 1.38 -4.30 -0.05
C TRP A 106 2.58 -3.44 0.30
N ARG A 107 3.43 -3.93 1.21
CA ARG A 107 4.70 -3.29 1.54
C ARG A 107 5.85 -4.25 1.30
N LYS A 108 6.91 -3.78 0.68
CA LYS A 108 8.20 -4.47 0.64
C LYS A 108 9.11 -3.80 1.66
N PRO A 109 9.51 -4.49 2.74
CA PRO A 109 10.48 -3.96 3.67
C PRO A 109 11.77 -3.60 2.95
N GLY A 110 12.33 -2.45 3.31
CA GLY A 110 13.66 -2.08 2.87
C GLY A 110 14.73 -2.89 3.60
N ALA A 111 15.86 -3.14 2.94
CA ALA A 111 17.04 -3.70 3.59
C ALA A 111 17.79 -2.59 4.35
N VAL A 112 17.22 -2.14 5.47
CA VAL A 112 17.95 -1.30 6.43
C VAL A 112 18.55 -2.24 7.46
N ALA A 113 19.66 -2.90 7.09
CA ALA A 113 20.47 -3.56 8.10
C ALA A 113 21.05 -2.47 9.01
N PRO A 114 20.90 -2.56 10.35
CA PRO A 114 21.62 -1.68 11.26
C PRO A 114 23.11 -1.76 10.95
N PRO A 115 23.86 -0.65 11.01
CA PRO A 115 25.31 -0.69 10.89
C PRO A 115 25.87 -1.73 11.85
N LYS A 116 26.79 -2.57 11.38
CA LYS A 116 27.41 -3.60 12.21
C LYS A 116 28.07 -2.90 13.40
N LEU A 117 27.65 -3.28 14.61
CA LEU A 117 28.25 -2.76 15.83
C LEU A 117 29.72 -3.23 15.88
N ASP A 118 30.62 -2.34 16.26
CA ASP A 118 32.00 -2.72 16.53
C ASP A 118 32.08 -3.63 17.76
N ALA A 119 33.27 -4.16 18.06
CA ALA A 119 33.50 -5.05 19.20
C ALA A 119 33.20 -4.38 20.57
N GLN A 120 32.96 -3.06 20.59
CA GLN A 120 32.58 -2.29 21.78
C GLN A 120 31.07 -1.95 21.81
N GLY A 121 30.28 -2.48 20.88
CA GLY A 121 28.83 -2.23 20.80
C GLY A 121 28.47 -0.85 20.23
N ARG A 122 29.40 -0.14 19.58
CA ARG A 122 29.15 1.19 19.00
C ARG A 122 28.99 1.09 17.48
N SER A 123 28.02 1.81 16.93
CA SER A 123 27.90 1.96 15.47
C SER A 123 28.78 3.12 14.99
N ARG A 124 29.87 2.81 14.28
CA ARG A 124 30.66 3.82 13.58
C ARG A 124 30.13 3.95 12.16
N ILE A 125 29.13 4.81 11.97
CA ILE A 125 28.69 5.19 10.63
C ILE A 125 29.70 6.21 10.09
N TYR A 126 30.57 5.79 9.17
CA TYR A 126 31.37 6.73 8.40
C TYR A 126 30.43 7.43 7.40
N LEU A 127 30.13 8.70 7.65
CA LEU A 127 29.33 9.55 6.76
C LEU A 127 29.88 9.55 5.32
N GLN A 128 31.18 9.36 5.15
CA GLN A 128 31.84 9.19 3.85
C GLN A 128 31.41 7.92 3.13
N GLU A 129 31.48 6.73 3.76
CA GLU A 129 31.03 5.48 3.13
C GLU A 129 29.53 5.49 2.81
N ALA A 130 28.70 6.07 3.69
CA ALA A 130 27.27 6.24 3.41
C ALA A 130 27.04 7.16 2.20
N SER A 131 27.84 8.21 2.08
CA SER A 131 27.81 9.14 0.94
C SER A 131 28.33 8.50 -0.35
N GLU A 132 29.37 7.66 -0.28
CA GLU A 132 29.92 6.95 -1.44
C GLU A 132 28.96 5.89 -1.96
N LYS A 133 28.29 5.13 -1.08
CA LYS A 133 27.26 4.17 -1.48
C LYS A 133 26.06 4.87 -2.13
N ALA A 134 25.65 6.02 -1.60
CA ALA A 134 24.63 6.87 -2.22
C ALA A 134 25.06 7.40 -3.61
N LYS A 135 26.33 7.80 -3.77
CA LYS A 135 26.91 8.25 -5.05
C LYS A 135 27.11 7.13 -6.07
N GLN A 136 27.35 5.90 -5.62
CA GLN A 136 27.49 4.71 -6.47
C GLN A 136 26.15 4.18 -6.99
N GLY A 137 25.04 4.87 -6.74
CA GLY A 137 23.71 4.40 -7.15
C GLY A 137 23.27 3.14 -6.42
N VAL A 138 24.00 2.72 -5.37
CA VAL A 138 23.54 1.71 -4.40
C VAL A 138 22.50 2.42 -3.55
N ALA A 139 21.33 2.62 -4.14
CA ALA A 139 20.18 3.13 -3.42
C ALA A 139 20.01 2.20 -2.19
N PRO A 140 19.95 2.75 -0.96
CA PRO A 140 19.41 2.00 0.15
C PRO A 140 18.14 1.35 -0.38
N GLN A 141 17.95 0.05 -0.17
CA GLN A 141 16.71 -0.60 -0.58
C GLN A 141 15.61 0.04 0.26
N VAL A 142 15.06 1.16 -0.22
CA VAL A 142 14.04 1.92 0.46
C VAL A 142 12.78 1.06 0.45
N PRO A 143 11.98 1.09 1.51
CA PRO A 143 10.72 0.38 1.53
C PRO A 143 9.89 0.74 0.29
N MET A 144 9.18 -0.23 -0.26
CA MET A 144 8.31 -0.01 -1.41
C MET A 144 6.87 -0.31 -1.01
N TYR A 145 5.93 0.42 -1.60
CA TYR A 145 4.50 0.22 -1.42
C TYR A 145 3.84 0.05 -2.78
N ALA A 146 2.85 -0.84 -2.85
CA ALA A 146 1.97 -1.01 -4.00
C ALA A 146 0.54 -1.16 -3.48
N ALA A 147 -0.43 -0.69 -4.25
CA ALA A 147 -1.84 -0.88 -3.91
C ALA A 147 -2.65 -1.33 -5.12
N GLU A 148 -3.54 -2.28 -4.91
CA GLU A 148 -4.58 -2.65 -5.85
C GLU A 148 -5.95 -2.29 -5.28
N MET A 149 -6.90 -2.02 -6.17
CA MET A 149 -8.29 -1.80 -5.83
C MET A 149 -9.15 -2.79 -6.62
N LYS A 150 -10.06 -3.45 -5.91
CA LYS A 150 -11.08 -4.32 -6.50
C LYS A 150 -12.44 -3.92 -5.95
N LEU A 151 -13.46 -4.01 -6.79
CA LEU A 151 -14.83 -3.80 -6.38
C LEU A 151 -15.47 -5.14 -6.06
N GLU A 152 -15.96 -5.30 -4.83
CA GLU A 152 -16.73 -6.45 -4.41
C GLU A 152 -18.22 -6.12 -4.43
N GLY A 153 -19.01 -7.09 -4.89
CA GLY A 153 -20.44 -6.96 -5.06
C GLY A 153 -20.85 -6.11 -6.26
N ALA A 154 -22.15 -6.09 -6.51
CA ALA A 154 -22.74 -5.31 -7.58
C ALA A 154 -23.94 -4.56 -7.04
N CYS A 155 -24.19 -3.40 -7.62
CA CYS A 155 -25.46 -2.73 -7.44
C CYS A 155 -26.44 -3.33 -8.44
N LYS A 156 -27.35 -4.20 -7.98
CA LYS A 156 -28.49 -4.61 -8.80
C LYS A 156 -29.40 -3.39 -8.92
N LYS A 157 -29.63 -2.95 -10.16
CA LYS A 157 -30.69 -2.00 -10.49
C LYS A 157 -32.05 -2.56 -10.12
#